data_AF-A0A1Q8AYA9-F1
#
_entry.id   AF-A0A1Q8AYA9-F1
#
_cell.length_a   1.000
_cell.length_b   1.000
_cell.length_c   1.000
_cell.angle_alpha   90.00
_cell.angle_beta   90.00
_cell.angle_gamma   90.00
#
_symmetry.space_group_name_H-M   'P 1'
#
loop_
_entity.id
_entity.type
_entity.pdbx_description
1 polymer ?
#
loop_
_entity_poly.entity_id
_entity_poly.type
_entity_poly.pdbx_seq_one_letter_code
_entity_poly.pdbx_strand_id
1 'polypeptide(L)' 'MKVEDRLDAIERELAEIKATMPSPRSPRVVKLKGLWKGLRVSKHDIAEAKRSLFKNASD' A
#
# COMPACT_ATOMS: atom_id res chain seq x y z
N MET A 1 -32.78 1.44 31.05
CA MET A 1 -32.39 1.73 29.67
C MET A 1 -33.18 0.80 28.79
N LYS A 2 -34.01 1.34 27.89
CA LYS A 2 -34.85 0.50 27.04
C LYS A 2 -33.97 -0.12 25.95
N VAL A 3 -34.42 -1.23 25.38
CA VAL A 3 -33.67 -1.92 24.32
C VAL A 3 -33.56 -1.02 23.08
N GLU A 4 -34.59 -0.20 22.84
CA GLU A 4 -34.60 0.82 21.77
C GLU A 4 -33.45 1.82 21.91
N ASP A 5 -33.24 2.39 23.10
CA ASP A 5 -32.15 3.35 23.35
C ASP A 5 -30.77 2.77 23.05
N ARG A 6 -30.61 1.46 23.26
CA ARG A 6 -29.37 0.74 23.05
C ARG A 6 -29.13 0.42 21.58
N LEU A 7 -30.20 0.15 20.83
CA LEU A 7 -30.14 -0.01 19.37
C LEU A 7 -29.77 1.30 18.69
N ASP A 8 -30.40 2.41 19.09
CA ASP A 8 -30.11 3.74 18.55
C ASP A 8 -28.64 4.16 18.78
N ALA A 9 -28.08 3.82 19.95
CA ALA A 9 -26.68 4.06 20.25
C ALA A 9 -25.74 3.25 19.33
N ILE A 10 -26.04 1.96 19.13
CA ILE A 10 -25.26 1.08 18.26
C ILE A 10 -25.32 1.54 16.80
N GLU A 11 -26.48 1.98 16.32
CA GLU A 11 -26.63 2.50 14.97
C GLU A 11 -25.82 3.78 14.73
N ARG A 12 -25.77 4.68 15.72
CA ARG A 12 -24.94 5.89 15.66
C ARG A 12 -23.46 5.56 15.63
N GLU A 13 -22.99 4.66 16.50
CA GLU A 13 -21.59 4.22 16.51
C GLU A 13 -21.20 3.58 15.17
N LEU A 14 -22.07 2.75 14.59
CA LEU A 14 -21.85 2.15 13.28
C LEU A 14 -21.76 3.19 12.15
N ALA A 15 -22.59 4.24 12.21
CA ALA A 15 -22.55 5.32 11.23
C ALA A 15 -21.24 6.11 11.31
N GLU A 16 -20.75 6.41 12.51
CA GLU A 16 -19.48 7.11 12.73
C GLU A 16 -18.27 6.27 12.27
N ILE A 17 -18.26 4.97 12.57
CA ILE A 17 -17.22 4.05 12.13
C ILE A 17 -17.20 3.97 10.60
N LYS A 18 -18.36 3.87 9.95
CA LYS A 18 -18.45 3.85 8.48
C LYS A 18 -17.99 5.15 7.83
N ALA A 19 -18.23 6.29 8.48
CA ALA A 19 -17.80 7.60 7.99
C ALA A 19 -16.29 7.85 8.15
N THR A 20 -15.68 7.27 9.18
CA THR A 20 -14.24 7.38 9.45
C THR A 20 -13.41 6.32 8.74
N MET A 21 -14.03 5.22 8.30
CA MET A 21 -13.36 4.29 7.41
C MET A 21 -12.99 5.02 6.12
N PRO A 22 -11.67 5.12 5.79
CA PRO A 22 -11.30 5.65 4.50
C PRO A 22 -12.01 4.80 3.45
N SER A 23 -12.79 5.44 2.58
CA SER A 23 -13.33 4.80 1.38
C SER A 23 -12.23 3.91 0.83
N PRO A 24 -12.51 2.64 0.48
CA PRO A 24 -11.54 1.81 -0.21
C PRO A 24 -11.35 2.44 -1.58
N ARG A 25 -10.59 3.54 -1.63
CA ARG A 25 -9.96 4.04 -2.83
C ARG A 25 -9.17 2.84 -3.27
N SER A 26 -9.71 2.15 -4.28
CA SER A 26 -9.07 1.04 -4.94
C SER A 26 -7.59 1.37 -5.00
N PRO A 27 -6.70 0.54 -4.43
CA PRO A 27 -5.28 0.86 -4.40
C PRO A 27 -4.90 1.27 -5.81
N ARG A 28 -4.37 2.49 -5.99
CA ARG A 28 -4.00 2.98 -7.31
C ARG A 28 -3.04 1.95 -7.89
N VAL A 29 -3.53 1.12 -8.80
CA VAL A 29 -2.72 0.09 -9.45
C VAL A 29 -1.80 0.82 -10.42
N VAL A 30 -0.63 1.23 -9.93
CA VAL A 30 0.39 1.85 -10.76
C VAL A 30 1.09 0.72 -11.53
N LYS A 31 0.95 0.70 -12.86
CA LYS A 31 1.62 -0.31 -13.70
C LYS A 31 3.13 -0.07 -13.65
N LEU A 32 3.85 -0.90 -12.91
CA LEU A 32 5.32 -0.86 -12.78
C LEU A 32 6.04 -0.94 -14.14
N LYS A 33 5.42 -1.55 -15.16
CA LYS A 33 5.95 -1.66 -16.52
C LYS A 33 6.32 -0.30 -17.15
N GLY A 34 5.65 0.78 -16.77
CA GLY A 34 5.90 2.12 -17.31
C GLY A 34 6.97 2.92 -16.56
N LEU A 35 7.28 2.56 -15.32
CA LEU A 35 8.19 3.32 -14.44
C LEU A 35 9.64 3.32 -14.94
N TRP A 36 10.02 2.27 -15.67
CA TRP A 36 11.38 2.11 -16.21
C TRP A 36 11.55 2.76 -17.59
N LYS A 37 10.47 3.25 -18.20
CA LYS A 37 10.51 3.81 -19.55
C LYS A 37 11.24 5.15 -19.52
N GLY A 38 12.45 5.17 -20.07
CA GLY A 38 13.32 6.36 -20.11
C GLY A 38 14.42 6.38 -19.05
N LEU A 39 14.46 5.40 -18.15
CA LEU A 39 15.58 5.26 -17.21
C LEU A 39 16.81 4.80 -17.98
N ARG A 40 17.88 5.61 -17.96
CA ARG A 40 19.19 5.22 -18.51
C ARG A 40 19.95 4.47 -17.42
N VAL A 41 20.09 3.16 -17.60
CA VAL A 41 20.87 2.31 -16.70
C VAL A 41 22.30 2.23 -17.20
N SER A 42 23.26 2.69 -16.40
CA SER A 42 24.68 2.62 -16.72
C SER A 42 25.29 1.28 -16.27
N LYS A 43 26.50 0.98 -16.76
CA LYS A 43 27.25 -0.20 -16.31
C LYS A 43 27.61 -0.12 -14.81
N HIS A 44 27.79 1.09 -14.28
CA HIS A 44 28.06 1.32 -12.86
C HIS A 44 26.86 0.88 -12.01
N ASP A 45 25.65 1.30 -12.39
CA ASP A 45 24.41 0.97 -11.67
C ASP A 45 24.18 -0.55 -11.62
N ILE A 46 24.49 -1.24 -12.72
CA ILE A 46 24.42 -2.72 -12.77
C ILE A 46 25.45 -3.35 -11.83
N ALA A 47 26.67 -2.83 -11.78
CA ALA A 47 27.73 -3.35 -10.92
C ALA A 47 27.41 -3.16 -9.43
N GLU A 48 26.86 -2.00 -9.07
CA GLU A 48 26.41 -1.70 -7.71
C GLU A 48 25.23 -2.59 -7.30
N ALA A 49 24.22 -2.75 -8.18
CA ALA A 49 23.10 -3.65 -7.94
C ALA A 49 23.57 -5.10 -7.76
N LYS A 50 24.50 -5.58 -8.58
CA LYS A 50 25.09 -6.91 -8.43
C LYS A 50 25.80 -7.08 -7.09
N ARG A 51 26.62 -6.12 -6.67
CA ARG A 51 27.30 -6.16 -5.36
C ARG A 51 26.30 -6.17 -4.21
N SER A 52 25.22 -5.40 -4.31
CA SER A 52 24.20 -5.30 -3.27
C SER A 52 23.36 -6.57 -3.14
N LEU A 53 22.99 -7.18 -4.26
CA LEU A 53 22.14 -8.38 -4.31
C LEU A 53 22.92 -9.67 -4.06
N PHE A 54 24.16 -9.75 -4.53
CA PHE A 54 24.99 -10.95 -4.48
C PHE A 54 26.17 -10.80 -3.52
N LYS A 55 25.94 -10.18 -2.35
CA LYS A 55 26.97 -9.96 -1.32
C LYS A 55 27.76 -11.23 -0.93
N ASN A 56 27.15 -12.41 -1.10
CA ASN A 56 27.71 -13.71 -0.73
C ASN A 56 27.76 -14.72 -1.91
N ALA A 57 27.65 -14.29 -3.17
CA ALA A 57 27.85 -15.21 -4.29
C ALA A 57 29.36 -15.33 -4.59
N SER A 58 30.08 -15.92 -3.66
CA SER A 58 31.45 -16.38 -3.85
C SER A 58 31.40 -17.88 -4.07
N ASP A 59 31.81 -18.32 -5.26
CA ASP A 59 32.56 -19.56 -5.44
C ASP A 59 34.00 -19.16 -5.79
#